data_AF-X1PR78-F1
#
_entry.id   AF-X1PR78-F1
#
_cell.length_a   1.000
_cell.length_b   1.000
_cell.length_c   1.000
_cell.angle_alpha   90.00
_cell.angle_beta   90.00
_cell.angle_gamma   90.00
#
_symmetry.space_group_name_H-M   'P 1'
#
loop_
_entity.id
_entity.type
_entity.pdbx_description
1 polymer ?
#
loop_
_entity_poly.entity_id
_entity_poly.type
_entity_poly.pdbx_seq_one_letter_code
_entity_poly.pdbx_strand_id
1 'polypeptide(L)'
;MNSLGQFFKRPAVTGHQAYANLEVLPHGLFSELEHPARGRAVNREEANPYQNEWNDLIDAIRRDKPYNEVKRGAEASLVNTMGRMAAHTGQIITYDQALNCDHEMAPGLDKLTMDSPAPLRSDSDGKYPVPQPGIVKDREY
;
A
#
# COMPACT_ATOMS: atom_id res chain seq x y z
N MET A 1 -42.19 20.70 -41.09
CA MET A 1 -41.03 21.57 -41.35
C MET A 1 -39.96 21.25 -40.31
N ASN A 2 -38.86 20.62 -40.77
CA ASN A 2 -37.48 20.54 -40.24
C ASN A 2 -37.27 20.07 -38.77
N SER A 3 -36.26 19.29 -38.38
CA SER A 3 -35.20 18.50 -39.04
C SER A 3 -34.42 17.81 -37.90
N LEU A 4 -34.20 16.50 -38.02
CA LEU A 4 -32.99 15.71 -37.70
C LEU A 4 -31.98 16.18 -36.62
N GLY A 5 -31.72 15.30 -35.64
CA GLY A 5 -30.40 14.68 -35.45
C GLY A 5 -29.43 15.22 -34.36
N GLN A 6 -28.66 14.26 -33.79
CA GLN A 6 -27.47 14.35 -32.91
C GLN A 6 -27.75 14.43 -31.39
N PHE A 7 -27.84 13.32 -30.65
CA PHE A 7 -26.77 12.39 -30.18
C PHE A 7 -25.58 13.06 -29.45
N PHE A 8 -25.49 12.74 -28.14
CA PHE A 8 -24.40 12.93 -27.14
C PHE A 8 -23.93 14.35 -26.76
N LYS A 9 -24.28 14.80 -25.53
CA LYS A 9 -23.33 15.42 -24.58
C LYS A 9 -23.74 15.10 -23.12
N ARG A 10 -22.82 14.46 -22.38
CA ARG A 10 -22.84 14.29 -20.92
C ARG A 10 -22.74 15.67 -20.24
N PRO A 11 -23.35 15.90 -19.06
CA PRO A 11 -23.07 17.10 -18.29
C PRO A 11 -21.73 16.92 -17.57
N ALA A 12 -20.74 17.73 -17.95
CA ALA A 12 -19.45 17.80 -17.26
C ALA A 12 -19.54 18.79 -16.09
N VAL A 13 -18.98 18.35 -14.97
CA VAL A 13 -18.86 19.01 -13.67
C VAL A 13 -18.14 20.36 -13.80
N THR A 14 -18.64 21.32 -13.03
CA THR A 14 -18.19 22.70 -12.82
C THR A 14 -16.70 22.81 -12.53
N GLY A 15 -15.94 23.29 -13.52
CA GLY A 15 -14.61 23.88 -13.34
C GLY A 15 -14.65 25.34 -13.78
N HIS A 16 -14.77 26.26 -12.83
CA HIS A 16 -14.69 27.70 -13.09
C HIS A 16 -13.28 28.20 -12.77
N GLN A 17 -12.57 28.54 -13.83
CA GLN A 17 -11.68 29.69 -14.01
C GLN A 17 -10.57 29.97 -12.98
N ALA A 18 -9.33 29.91 -13.46
CA ALA A 18 -8.43 31.06 -13.37
C ALA A 18 -7.46 31.03 -14.56
N TYR A 19 -7.50 32.11 -15.33
CA TYR A 19 -6.75 32.32 -16.55
C TYR A 19 -5.25 32.51 -16.25
N ALA A 20 -4.40 31.95 -17.10
CA ALA A 20 -2.97 32.17 -17.09
C ALA A 20 -2.67 33.63 -17.45
N ASN A 21 -2.14 34.40 -16.51
CA ASN A 21 -1.42 35.63 -16.83
C ASN A 21 -0.02 35.22 -17.31
N LEU A 22 0.16 35.17 -18.63
CA LEU A 22 1.47 35.13 -19.27
C LEU A 22 2.10 36.52 -19.16
N GLU A 23 2.74 36.82 -18.03
CA GLU A 23 3.80 37.83 -18.00
C GLU A 23 5.13 37.12 -18.25
N VAL A 24 5.74 37.43 -19.39
CA VAL A 24 7.04 36.92 -19.81
C VAL A 24 8.10 37.57 -18.92
N LEU A 25 8.57 36.85 -17.90
CA LEU A 25 9.75 37.24 -17.12
C LEU A 25 11.03 36.63 -17.74
N PRO A 26 12.14 37.40 -17.79
CA PRO A 26 13.33 37.03 -18.52
C PRO A 26 14.14 35.96 -17.76
N HIS A 27 14.54 34.94 -18.52
CA HIS A 27 15.65 34.02 -18.28
C HIS A 27 15.75 33.33 -16.90
N GLY A 28 15.29 32.07 -16.88
CA GLY A 28 16.02 30.98 -16.24
C GLY A 28 15.81 30.78 -14.74
N LEU A 29 14.75 30.06 -14.36
CA LEU A 29 14.78 29.11 -13.25
C LEU A 29 13.57 28.16 -13.37
N PHE A 30 13.78 26.93 -13.84
CA PHE A 30 12.78 25.87 -13.71
C PHE A 30 12.89 25.27 -12.30
N SER A 31 12.19 25.85 -11.32
CA SER A 31 11.86 25.15 -10.08
C SER A 31 10.60 25.74 -9.47
N GLU A 32 9.45 25.10 -9.74
CA GLU A 32 8.33 24.89 -8.81
C GLU A 32 7.12 24.41 -9.59
N LEU A 33 7.05 23.09 -9.76
CA LEU A 33 5.79 22.38 -9.89
C LEU A 33 5.77 21.40 -8.71
N GLU A 34 5.48 21.92 -7.51
CA GLU A 34 5.08 21.07 -6.40
C GLU A 34 3.73 20.45 -6.75
N HIS A 35 3.77 19.28 -7.39
CA HIS A 35 2.68 18.31 -7.30
C HIS A 35 2.71 17.70 -5.90
N PRO A 36 1.58 17.61 -5.18
CA PRO A 36 1.53 16.99 -3.86
C PRO A 36 1.53 15.46 -4.01
N ALA A 37 2.67 14.90 -4.41
CA ALA A 37 2.95 13.50 -4.15
C ALA A 37 3.27 13.40 -2.66
N ARG A 38 2.34 12.83 -1.87
CA ARG A 38 2.55 12.44 -0.47
C ARG A 38 3.66 11.38 -0.39
N GLY A 39 4.91 11.80 -0.43
CA GLY A 39 6.01 11.18 0.29
C GLY A 39 6.29 12.06 1.50
N ARG A 40 6.47 11.47 2.69
CA ARG A 40 6.91 12.20 3.88
C ARG A 40 8.10 13.09 3.48
N ALA A 41 7.97 14.41 3.62
CA ALA A 41 9.07 15.32 3.40
C ALA A 41 10.20 14.89 4.34
N VAL A 42 11.24 14.28 3.78
CA VAL A 42 12.45 13.94 4.51
C VAL A 42 13.06 15.29 4.89
N ASN A 43 13.36 15.52 6.16
CA ASN A 43 14.00 16.78 6.55
C ASN A 43 15.26 16.95 5.68
N ARG A 44 15.56 18.16 5.22
CA ARG A 44 16.66 18.41 4.27
C ARG A 44 18.03 17.98 4.82
N GLU A 45 18.12 17.80 6.14
CA GLU A 45 19.27 17.29 6.89
C GLU A 45 19.34 15.75 6.97
N GLU A 46 18.25 15.05 6.66
CA GLU A 46 18.09 13.60 6.73
C GLU A 46 18.40 12.94 5.37
N ALA A 47 19.64 13.07 4.89
CA ALA A 47 19.99 12.59 3.55
C ALA A 47 19.98 11.05 3.41
N ASN A 48 20.39 10.31 4.46
CA ASN A 48 20.45 8.85 4.44
C ASN A 48 19.56 8.23 5.54
N PRO A 49 18.46 7.54 5.18
CA PRO A 49 17.51 7.01 6.14
C PRO A 49 18.14 5.99 7.11
N TYR A 50 19.09 5.17 6.65
CA TYR A 50 19.79 4.24 7.54
C TYR A 50 20.63 4.97 8.58
N GLN A 51 21.34 6.03 8.17
CA GLN A 51 22.16 6.81 9.09
C GLN A 51 21.30 7.52 10.14
N ASN A 52 20.13 8.01 9.75
CA ASN A 52 19.21 8.71 10.66
C ASN A 52 18.67 7.77 11.73
N GLU A 53 18.19 6.58 11.34
CA GLU A 53 17.71 5.55 12.28
C GLU A 53 18.81 5.14 13.27
N TRP A 54 20.06 5.01 12.79
CA TRP A 54 21.22 4.76 13.67
C TRP A 54 21.51 5.92 14.62
N ASN A 55 21.44 7.17 14.16
CA ASN A 55 21.67 8.33 14.99
C ASN A 55 20.62 8.42 16.11
N ASP A 56 19.35 8.20 15.79
CA ASP A 56 18.23 8.23 16.74
C ASP A 56 18.36 7.13 17.78
N LEU A 57 18.69 5.90 17.35
CA LEU A 57 18.90 4.77 18.25
C LEU A 57 20.06 5.02 19.21
N ILE A 58 21.22 5.44 18.70
CA ILE A 58 22.40 5.70 19.53
C ILE A 58 22.16 6.89 20.47
N ASP A 59 21.46 7.93 20.03
CA ASP A 59 21.10 9.05 20.89
C ASP A 59 20.22 8.60 22.06
N ALA A 60 19.20 7.78 21.77
CA ALA A 60 18.30 7.25 22.77
C ALA A 60 19.03 6.44 23.83
N ILE A 61 19.96 5.57 23.42
CA ILE A 61 20.78 4.77 24.33
C ILE A 61 21.69 5.66 25.18
N ARG A 62 22.42 6.60 24.54
CA ARG A 62 23.41 7.43 25.25
C ARG A 62 22.79 8.43 26.21
N ARG A 63 21.56 8.86 25.95
CA ARG A 63 20.83 9.84 26.77
C ARG A 63 19.74 9.21 27.62
N ASP A 64 19.68 7.88 27.69
CA ASP A 64 18.66 7.11 28.43
C ASP A 64 17.23 7.60 28.15
N LYS A 65 16.93 7.81 26.87
CA LYS A 65 15.60 8.26 26.42
C LYS A 65 14.76 7.06 25.99
N PRO A 66 13.47 7.03 26.34
CA PRO A 66 12.57 6.02 25.78
C PRO A 66 12.41 6.25 24.27
N TYR A 67 12.71 5.22 23.49
CA TYR A 67 12.56 5.21 22.04
C TYR A 67 11.92 3.89 21.61
N ASN A 68 10.76 3.97 20.96
CA ASN A 68 9.95 2.81 20.62
C ASN A 68 9.25 3.00 19.27
N GLU A 69 9.60 2.16 18.31
CA GLU A 69 8.99 2.12 16.98
C GLU A 69 8.09 0.90 16.75
N VAL A 70 7.83 0.09 17.77
CA VAL A 70 7.06 -1.15 17.67
C VAL A 70 5.69 -0.92 17.05
N LYS A 71 5.00 0.18 17.42
CA LYS A 71 3.70 0.53 16.82
C LYS A 71 3.81 0.72 15.30
N ARG A 72 4.79 1.52 14.84
CA ARG A 72 5.05 1.75 13.40
C ARG A 72 5.38 0.43 12.69
N GLY A 73 6.24 -0.40 13.28
CA GLY A 73 6.65 -1.68 12.72
C GLY A 73 5.50 -2.70 12.64
N ALA A 74 4.64 -2.75 13.67
CA ALA A 74 3.46 -3.61 13.68
C ALA A 74 2.43 -3.18 12.64
N GLU A 75 2.18 -1.87 12.53
CA GLU A 75 1.28 -1.29 11.52
C GLU A 75 1.78 -1.56 10.09
N ALA A 76 3.09 -1.37 9.84
CA ALA A 76 3.69 -1.66 8.54
C ALA A 76 3.59 -3.15 8.17
N SER A 77 3.78 -4.03 9.15
CA SER A 77 3.65 -5.48 8.97
C SER A 77 2.19 -5.88 8.68
N LEU A 78 1.21 -5.26 9.33
CA LEU A 78 -0.20 -5.50 9.01
C LEU A 78 -0.54 -5.04 7.58
N VAL A 79 -0.05 -3.88 7.15
CA VAL A 79 -0.26 -3.38 5.78
C VAL A 79 0.34 -4.31 4.74
N ASN A 80 1.48 -4.97 5.04
CA ASN A 80 2.01 -6.01 4.16
C ASN A 80 1.03 -7.18 4.01
N THR A 81 0.47 -7.69 5.12
CA THR A 81 -0.57 -8.72 5.09
C THR A 81 -1.81 -8.27 4.31
N MET A 82 -2.28 -7.03 4.52
CA MET A 82 -3.37 -6.44 3.75
C MET A 82 -3.10 -6.45 2.26
N GLY A 83 -1.87 -6.10 1.85
CA GLY A 83 -1.46 -6.10 0.44
C GLY A 83 -1.57 -7.48 -0.19
N ARG A 84 -1.15 -8.53 0.52
CA ARG A 84 -1.30 -9.92 0.06
C ARG A 84 -2.78 -10.30 -0.07
N MET A 85 -3.58 -10.06 0.97
CA MET A 85 -5.02 -10.35 0.96
C MET A 85 -5.73 -9.68 -0.22
N ALA A 86 -5.44 -8.39 -0.46
CA ALA A 86 -6.01 -7.64 -1.57
C ALA A 86 -5.57 -8.18 -2.93
N ALA A 87 -4.28 -8.51 -3.10
CA ALA A 87 -3.74 -9.05 -4.34
C ALA A 87 -4.35 -10.42 -4.68
N HIS A 88 -4.53 -11.29 -3.69
CA HIS A 88 -5.05 -12.63 -3.90
C HIS A 88 -6.58 -12.67 -4.05
N THR A 89 -7.33 -11.81 -3.37
CA THR A 89 -8.81 -11.80 -3.46
C THR A 89 -9.34 -10.83 -4.52
N GLY A 90 -8.51 -9.89 -4.99
CA GLY A 90 -8.93 -8.79 -5.86
C GLY A 90 -9.95 -7.86 -5.19
N GLN A 91 -9.99 -7.82 -3.86
CA GLN A 91 -10.92 -7.00 -3.08
C GLN A 91 -10.22 -5.81 -2.42
N ILE A 92 -11.01 -4.78 -2.09
CA ILE A 92 -10.57 -3.71 -1.20
C ILE A 92 -10.59 -4.26 0.23
N ILE A 93 -9.42 -4.32 0.86
CA ILE A 93 -9.25 -4.74 2.25
C ILE A 93 -8.93 -3.51 3.09
N THR A 94 -9.77 -3.20 4.09
CA THR A 94 -9.52 -2.10 5.02
C THR A 94 -8.58 -2.52 6.14
N TYR A 95 -7.98 -1.53 6.80
CA TYR A 95 -7.08 -1.76 7.93
C TYR A 95 -7.78 -2.55 9.06
N ASP A 96 -8.98 -2.15 9.44
CA ASP A 96 -9.75 -2.80 10.49
C ASP A 96 -10.18 -4.22 10.12
N GLN A 97 -10.47 -4.49 8.84
CA GLN A 97 -10.79 -5.83 8.36
C GLN A 97 -9.60 -6.79 8.48
N ALA A 98 -8.39 -6.32 8.15
CA ALA A 98 -7.20 -7.15 8.30
C ALA A 98 -6.79 -7.31 9.77
N LEU A 99 -6.92 -6.26 10.58
CA LEU A 99 -6.61 -6.31 12.01
C LEU A 99 -7.50 -7.30 12.77
N ASN A 100 -8.80 -7.33 12.43
CA ASN A 100 -9.81 -8.18 13.06
C ASN A 100 -10.15 -9.40 12.19
N CYS A 101 -9.20 -9.90 11.39
CA CYS A 101 -9.44 -11.04 10.54
C CYS A 101 -9.54 -12.33 11.37
N ASP A 102 -10.67 -13.04 11.28
CA ASP A 102 -10.88 -14.32 11.96
C ASP A 102 -10.09 -15.49 11.35
N HIS A 103 -9.39 -15.25 10.24
CA HIS A 103 -8.69 -16.30 9.51
C HIS A 103 -7.39 -16.72 10.21
N GLU A 104 -7.36 -17.96 10.69
CA GLU A 104 -6.13 -18.62 11.15
C GLU A 104 -5.27 -19.04 9.96
N MET A 105 -4.09 -18.43 9.83
CA MET A 105 -3.16 -18.64 8.71
C MET A 105 -2.41 -19.97 8.77
N ALA A 106 -2.30 -20.59 9.96
CA ALA A 106 -1.59 -21.85 10.16
C ALA A 106 -2.34 -22.78 11.13
N PRO A 107 -3.49 -23.34 10.72
CA PRO A 107 -4.27 -24.20 11.59
C PRO A 107 -3.48 -25.43 12.05
N GLY A 108 -3.45 -25.65 13.36
CA GLY A 108 -2.79 -26.82 13.97
C GLY A 108 -1.26 -26.79 13.91
N LEU A 109 -0.66 -25.59 13.77
CA LEU A 109 0.79 -25.38 13.78
C LEU A 109 1.48 -25.98 15.02
N ASP A 110 0.81 -25.91 16.17
CA ASP A 110 1.25 -26.46 17.46
C ASP A 110 1.39 -27.98 17.48
N LYS A 111 0.75 -28.68 16.53
CA LYS A 111 0.72 -30.15 16.44
C LYS A 111 1.67 -30.70 15.37
N LEU A 112 2.35 -29.83 14.63
CA LEU A 112 3.29 -30.28 13.60
C LEU A 112 4.51 -30.96 14.23
N THR A 113 4.84 -32.13 13.70
CA THR A 113 6.02 -32.93 14.05
C THR A 113 6.85 -33.17 12.79
N MET A 114 8.07 -33.69 12.95
CA MET A 114 8.93 -34.02 11.79
C MET A 114 8.33 -35.11 10.88
N ASP A 115 7.43 -35.94 11.42
CA ASP A 115 6.74 -37.00 10.66
C ASP A 115 5.41 -36.51 10.07
N SER A 116 5.00 -35.27 10.36
CA SER A 116 3.75 -34.73 9.85
C SER A 116 3.81 -34.56 8.33
N PRO A 117 2.70 -34.85 7.62
CA PRO A 117 2.63 -34.64 6.19
C PRO A 117 2.76 -33.14 5.85
N ALA A 118 3.25 -32.83 4.66
CA ALA A 118 3.31 -31.46 4.17
C ALA A 118 1.92 -30.77 4.27
N PRO A 119 1.84 -29.54 4.80
CA PRO A 119 0.58 -28.79 4.90
C PRO A 119 -0.09 -28.58 3.55
N LEU A 120 0.71 -28.41 2.50
CA LEU A 120 0.26 -28.33 1.12
C LEU A 120 0.57 -29.65 0.40
N ARG A 121 -0.46 -30.32 -0.12
CA ARG A 121 -0.31 -31.58 -0.86
C ARG A 121 -0.59 -31.37 -2.34
N SER A 122 0.04 -32.18 -3.17
CA SER A 122 -0.30 -32.26 -4.59
C SER A 122 -1.66 -32.93 -4.79
N ASP A 123 -2.31 -32.60 -5.89
CA ASP A 123 -3.48 -33.33 -6.39
C ASP A 123 -3.08 -34.70 -6.98
N SER A 124 -4.06 -35.43 -7.53
CA SER A 124 -3.86 -36.74 -8.16
C SER A 124 -2.91 -36.70 -9.36
N ASP A 125 -2.76 -35.54 -9.99
CA ASP A 125 -1.92 -35.31 -11.16
C ASP A 125 -0.52 -34.80 -10.78
N GLY A 126 -0.23 -34.71 -9.47
CA GLY A 126 1.04 -34.23 -8.92
C GLY A 126 1.20 -32.71 -8.96
N LYS A 127 0.13 -31.95 -9.21
CA LYS A 127 0.16 -30.48 -9.25
C LYS A 127 -0.22 -29.88 -7.91
N TYR A 128 0.36 -28.73 -7.61
CA TYR A 128 0.01 -27.95 -6.41
C TYR A 128 -1.04 -26.89 -6.75
N PRO A 129 -1.90 -26.52 -5.79
CA PRO A 129 -2.87 -25.45 -5.99
C PRO A 129 -2.13 -24.15 -6.31
N VAL A 130 -2.62 -23.46 -7.33
CA VAL A 130 -2.13 -22.16 -7.76
C VAL A 130 -3.08 -21.08 -7.27
N PRO A 131 -2.57 -19.89 -6.89
CA PRO A 131 -3.46 -18.81 -6.51
C PRO A 131 -4.33 -18.44 -7.70
N GLN A 132 -5.60 -18.09 -7.44
CA GLN A 132 -6.57 -17.70 -8.45
C GLN A 132 -7.06 -16.26 -8.22
N PRO A 133 -6.20 -15.24 -8.45
CA PRO A 133 -6.49 -13.85 -8.09
C PRO A 133 -7.81 -13.34 -8.67
N GLY A 134 -8.69 -12.84 -7.80
CA GLY A 134 -9.97 -12.24 -8.20
C GLY A 134 -11.05 -13.22 -8.64
N ILE A 135 -10.72 -14.52 -8.79
CA ILE A 135 -11.70 -15.60 -9.00
C ILE A 135 -12.13 -16.14 -7.63
N VAL A 136 -11.17 -16.56 -6.81
CA VAL A 136 -11.37 -16.85 -5.39
C VAL A 136 -11.29 -15.53 -4.64
N LYS A 137 -12.37 -15.15 -3.96
CA LYS A 137 -12.52 -13.82 -3.34
C LYS A 137 -12.54 -13.86 -1.82
N ASP A 138 -12.70 -15.04 -1.23
CA ASP A 138 -12.72 -15.24 0.20
C ASP A 138 -11.33 -15.46 0.79
N ARG A 139 -10.42 -16.12 0.05
CA ARG A 139 -9.07 -16.48 0.53
C ARG A 139 -8.04 -16.66 -0.61
N GLU A 140 -6.78 -16.89 -0.24
CA GLU A 140 -5.69 -17.05 -1.22
C GLU A 140 -5.72 -18.38 -2.00
N TYR A 141 -6.21 -19.47 -1.38
CA TYR A 141 -6.26 -20.83 -1.93
C TYR A 141 -7.50 -21.61 -1.50
#